data_AF-V4UWB5-F1
#
_entry.id   AF-V4UWB5-F1
#
_cell.length_a   1.000
_cell.length_b   1.000
_cell.length_c   1.000
_cell.angle_alpha   90.00
_cell.angle_beta   90.00
_cell.angle_gamma   90.00
#
_symmetry.space_group_name_H-M   'P 1'
#
loop_
_entity.id
_entity.type
_entity.pdbx_description
1 polymer ?
#
loop_
_entity_poly.entity_id
_entity_poly.type
_entity_poly.pdbx_seq_one_letter_code
_entity_poly.pdbx_strand_id
1 'polypeptide(L)'
;MVLCCQYNCISLGLTVAAIAAILSQRELLASCLFTLALSHKQMSVYYAPAFFSHLLGKCLRRKNPIHGVAKLGLTVLGTFTVVWWPYLHSTDALLGVLSRLAPFERGIYEDYVANFWCTSSVIIKWKRLFSVHSLKFISLTATVLTCLPSMVQQVMAPSSRGFLYGLLNSSFAFYLFSFQVHEKSILLPLLPASLLALEERRPFKWLMFYGLFSMFPLLCRDKLVLPYFALHALFMLLYHAPCGHGGRPRNARPNNTKFDYFDSFKTFMNGFIYLSSFILHIVYLTMHPPEKFPYLFEAIIMLICFYQFALFAFYTNVKQWSLLEHSTTEEEKKLI
;
A
#
# COMPACT_ATOMS: atom_id res chain seq x y z
N MET A 1 11.01 -20.49 -12.73
CA MET A 1 11.28 -20.92 -11.33
C MET A 1 12.07 -19.90 -10.49
N VAL A 2 12.78 -18.92 -11.09
CA VAL A 2 13.66 -17.97 -10.36
C VAL A 2 12.94 -16.69 -9.85
N LEU A 3 11.72 -16.37 -10.30
CA LEU A 3 11.10 -15.08 -9.95
C LEU A 3 10.55 -14.97 -8.51
N CYS A 4 10.26 -16.08 -7.81
CA CYS A 4 9.56 -16.05 -6.52
C CYS A 4 10.47 -16.19 -5.27
N CYS A 5 11.76 -16.49 -5.43
CA CYS A 5 12.73 -16.49 -4.32
C CYS A 5 13.20 -15.06 -4.03
N GLN A 6 12.32 -14.23 -3.45
CA GLN A 6 12.68 -12.87 -3.02
C GLN A 6 12.83 -12.81 -1.49
N TYR A 7 13.93 -12.21 -1.02
CA TYR A 7 14.15 -11.88 0.40
C TYR A 7 13.32 -10.68 0.89
N ASN A 8 12.06 -10.57 0.45
CA ASN A 8 11.16 -9.48 0.84
C ASN A 8 10.84 -9.52 2.34
N CYS A 9 10.84 -10.72 2.93
CA CYS A 9 10.53 -10.94 4.34
C CYS A 9 11.46 -10.17 5.29
N ILE A 10 12.74 -9.95 4.92
CA ILE A 10 13.69 -9.23 5.78
C ILE A 10 13.30 -7.75 5.88
N SER A 11 13.15 -7.08 4.73
CA SER A 11 12.76 -5.66 4.68
C SER A 11 11.36 -5.42 5.26
N LEU A 12 10.39 -6.29 4.96
CA LEU A 12 9.04 -6.21 5.53
C LEU A 12 9.07 -6.49 7.04
N GLY A 13 9.87 -7.45 7.51
CA GLY A 13 10.05 -7.75 8.93
C GLY A 13 10.67 -6.60 9.72
N LEU A 14 11.72 -5.96 9.17
CA LEU A 14 12.30 -4.75 9.74
C LEU A 14 11.29 -3.59 9.77
N THR A 15 10.47 -3.47 8.73
CA THR A 15 9.39 -2.46 8.69
C THR A 15 8.34 -2.73 9.78
N VAL A 16 7.90 -3.98 9.96
CA VAL A 16 6.97 -4.36 11.04
C VAL A 16 7.59 -4.10 12.42
N ALA A 17 8.88 -4.41 12.60
CA ALA A 17 9.59 -4.12 13.83
C ALA A 17 9.65 -2.60 14.11
N ALA A 18 9.86 -1.78 13.07
CA ALA A 18 9.81 -0.33 13.19
C ALA A 18 8.40 0.18 13.55
N ILE A 19 7.35 -0.38 12.95
CA ILE A 19 5.94 -0.09 13.30
C ILE A 19 5.69 -0.44 14.77
N ALA A 20 6.08 -1.64 15.21
CA ALA A 20 5.93 -2.07 16.59
C ALA A 20 6.69 -1.17 17.58
N ALA A 21 7.87 -0.68 17.20
CA ALA A 21 8.64 0.27 17.99
C ALA A 21 7.93 1.64 18.11
N ILE A 22 7.28 2.14 17.05
CA ILE A 22 6.44 3.36 17.11
C ILE A 22 5.25 3.16 18.04
N LEU A 23 4.55 2.04 17.92
CA LEU A 23 3.41 1.71 18.77
C LEU A 23 3.83 1.58 20.24
N SER A 24 5.05 1.12 20.50
CA SER A 24 5.68 1.03 21.83
C SER A 24 6.33 2.34 22.30
N GLN A 25 6.13 3.46 21.58
CA GLN A 25 6.70 4.78 21.89
C GLN A 25 8.24 4.85 21.89
N ARG A 26 8.92 3.91 21.22
CA ARG A 26 10.39 3.86 21.08
C ARG A 26 10.83 4.44 19.73
N GLU A 27 10.75 5.77 19.59
CA GLU A 27 10.94 6.48 18.31
C GLU A 27 12.36 6.34 17.70
N LEU A 28 13.41 6.32 18.54
CA LEU A 28 14.79 6.17 18.07
C LEU A 28 15.03 4.77 17.47
N LEU A 29 14.54 3.75 18.16
CA LEU A 29 14.62 2.37 17.68
C LEU A 29 13.84 2.22 16.37
N ALA A 30 12.64 2.80 16.30
CA ALA A 30 11.84 2.81 15.08
C ALA A 30 12.58 3.46 13.91
N SER A 31 13.22 4.61 14.13
CA SER A 31 13.96 5.34 13.09
C SER A 31 15.17 4.54 12.61
N CYS A 32 15.88 3.87 13.51
CA CYS A 32 16.98 2.96 13.18
C CYS A 32 16.50 1.75 12.35
N LEU A 33 15.49 1.03 12.84
CA LEU A 33 14.93 -0.15 12.16
C LEU A 33 14.35 0.19 10.78
N PHE A 34 13.67 1.33 10.66
CA PHE A 34 13.14 1.79 9.37
C PHE A 34 14.26 2.16 8.38
N THR A 35 15.34 2.79 8.87
CA THR A 35 16.51 3.10 8.05
C THR A 35 17.22 1.84 7.54
N LEU A 36 17.30 0.79 8.38
CA LEU A 36 17.79 -0.52 7.97
C LEU A 36 16.87 -1.17 6.93
N ALA A 37 15.55 -1.07 7.10
CA ALA A 37 14.57 -1.57 6.12
C ALA A 37 14.71 -0.88 4.76
N LEU A 38 14.85 0.45 4.75
CA LEU A 38 15.09 1.26 3.55
C LEU A 38 16.40 0.88 2.85
N SER A 39 17.46 0.66 3.62
CA SER A 39 18.77 0.29 3.08
C SER A 39 18.80 -1.13 2.50
N HIS A 40 18.00 -2.05 3.06
CA HIS A 40 17.88 -3.41 2.53
C HIS A 40 17.07 -3.45 1.23
N LYS A 41 15.98 -2.68 1.14
CA LYS A 41 15.15 -2.62 -0.08
C LYS A 41 14.50 -1.24 -0.23
N GLN A 42 14.84 -0.53 -1.30
CA GLN A 42 14.36 0.82 -1.57
C GLN A 42 12.83 0.92 -1.69
N MET A 43 12.13 -0.18 -1.95
CA MET A 43 10.66 -0.24 -1.96
C MET A 43 10.01 0.13 -0.62
N SER A 44 10.73 0.04 0.51
CA SER A 44 10.26 0.52 1.81
C SER A 44 10.03 2.05 1.86
N VAL A 45 10.50 2.80 0.85
CA VAL A 45 10.23 4.24 0.72
C VAL A 45 8.73 4.56 0.65
N TYR A 46 7.91 3.58 0.27
CA TYR A 46 6.46 3.73 0.19
C TYR A 46 5.84 4.10 1.54
N TYR A 47 6.48 3.69 2.63
CA TYR A 47 6.06 3.98 4.00
C TYR A 47 6.67 5.27 4.56
N ALA A 48 7.71 5.82 3.91
CA ALA A 48 8.49 6.93 4.44
C ALA A 48 7.64 8.18 4.74
N PRO A 49 6.67 8.60 3.89
CA PRO A 49 5.82 9.74 4.21
C PRO A 49 5.01 9.56 5.50
N ALA A 50 4.55 8.35 5.79
CA ALA A 50 3.79 8.06 7.00
C ALA A 50 4.67 8.05 8.25
N PHE A 51 5.85 7.42 8.19
CA PHE A 51 6.85 7.47 9.28
C PHE A 51 7.28 8.90 9.57
N PHE A 52 7.59 9.66 8.51
CA PHE A 52 8.02 11.06 8.61
C PHE A 52 6.94 11.94 9.23
N SER A 53 5.72 11.94 8.68
CA SER A 53 4.62 12.78 9.16
C SER A 53 4.23 12.47 10.61
N HIS A 54 4.21 11.18 11.00
CA HIS A 54 3.89 10.77 12.36
C HIS A 54 4.97 11.21 13.37
N LEU A 55 6.24 10.97 13.07
CA LEU A 55 7.36 11.38 13.96
C LEU A 55 7.50 12.90 14.03
N LEU A 56 7.31 13.60 12.92
CA LEU A 56 7.31 15.06 12.88
C LEU A 56 6.16 15.64 13.71
N GLY A 57 4.92 15.13 13.52
CA GLY A 57 3.76 15.54 14.32
C GLY A 57 3.97 15.36 15.82
N LYS A 58 4.59 14.24 16.24
CA LYS A 58 4.96 14.03 17.66
C LYS A 58 6.01 15.01 18.15
N CYS A 59 7.04 15.30 17.34
CA CYS A 59 8.10 16.23 17.74
C CYS A 59 7.59 17.67 17.85
N LEU A 60 6.73 18.11 16.93
CA LEU A 60 6.15 19.46 16.95
C LEU A 60 5.29 19.74 18.19
N ARG A 61 4.69 18.69 18.78
CA ARG A 61 3.89 18.79 20.01
C ARG A 61 4.73 18.76 21.31
N ARG A 62 6.05 18.53 21.22
CA ARG A 62 6.94 18.57 22.40
C ARG A 62 7.34 20.01 22.73
N LYS A 63 7.73 20.25 23.99
CA LYS A 63 8.23 21.57 24.45
C LYS A 63 9.38 22.12 23.60
N ASN A 64 10.31 21.24 23.17
CA ASN A 64 11.46 21.61 22.34
C ASN A 64 11.42 20.85 20.99
N PRO A 65 10.71 21.36 19.98
CA PRO A 65 10.47 20.63 18.72
C PRO A 65 11.75 20.42 17.91
N ILE A 66 12.61 21.46 17.84
CA ILE A 66 13.87 21.42 17.08
C ILE A 66 14.81 20.34 17.62
N HIS A 67 14.93 20.22 18.95
CA HIS A 67 15.77 19.20 19.56
C HIS A 67 15.25 17.77 19.27
N GLY A 68 13.94 17.58 19.29
CA GLY A 68 13.32 16.29 18.94
C GLY A 68 13.61 15.88 17.50
N VAL A 69 13.42 16.80 16.56
CA VAL A 69 13.69 16.57 15.13
C VAL A 69 15.18 16.33 14.88
N ALA A 70 16.06 17.14 15.49
CA ALA A 70 17.51 16.98 15.36
C ALA A 70 17.98 15.62 15.89
N LYS A 71 17.44 15.16 17.02
CA LYS A 71 17.77 13.86 17.61
C LYS A 71 17.38 12.69 16.69
N LEU A 72 16.19 12.74 16.09
CA LEU A 72 15.75 11.74 15.12
C LEU A 72 16.58 11.79 13.84
N GLY A 73 16.83 13.00 13.31
CA GLY A 73 17.67 13.21 12.14
C GLY A 73 19.08 12.66 12.32
N LEU A 74 19.71 12.92 13.47
CA LEU A 74 21.03 12.39 13.79
C LEU A 74 21.04 10.86 13.87
N THR A 75 19.97 10.25 14.39
CA THR A 75 19.83 8.79 14.46
C THR A 75 19.74 8.18 13.05
N VAL A 76 18.94 8.78 12.17
CA VAL A 76 18.78 8.35 10.77
C VAL A 76 20.09 8.52 9.99
N LEU A 77 20.74 9.68 10.11
CA LEU A 77 22.03 9.94 9.43
C LEU A 77 23.13 9.02 9.95
N GLY A 78 23.22 8.81 11.26
CA GLY A 78 24.19 7.90 11.86
C GLY A 78 24.01 6.46 11.38
N THR A 79 22.76 5.97 11.33
CA THR A 79 22.47 4.62 10.84
C THR A 79 22.74 4.46 9.34
N PHE A 80 22.37 5.44 8.52
CA PHE A 80 22.76 5.45 7.09
C PHE A 80 24.28 5.45 6.91
N THR A 81 25.00 6.27 7.67
CA THR A 81 26.47 6.37 7.59
C THR A 81 27.12 5.04 7.94
N VAL A 82 26.64 4.34 8.97
CA VAL A 82 27.16 3.01 9.35
C VAL A 82 26.91 1.97 8.25
N VAL A 83 25.71 1.96 7.65
CA VAL A 83 25.37 1.00 6.59
C VAL A 83 26.15 1.28 5.30
N TRP A 84 26.33 2.56 4.96
CA TRP A 84 27.00 2.99 3.74
C TRP A 84 28.51 3.14 3.91
N TRP A 85 29.03 3.01 5.14
CA TRP A 85 30.45 3.12 5.50
C TRP A 85 31.42 2.50 4.49
N PRO A 86 31.26 1.24 4.04
CA PRO A 86 32.21 0.63 3.09
C PRO A 86 32.25 1.32 1.72
N TYR A 87 31.21 2.07 1.35
CA TYR A 87 31.10 2.75 0.05
C TYR A 87 31.45 4.25 0.12
N LEU A 88 31.62 4.81 1.32
CA LEU A 88 31.95 6.23 1.51
C LEU A 88 33.40 6.58 1.16
N HIS A 89 34.26 5.57 0.94
CA HIS A 89 35.69 5.78 0.66
C HIS A 89 35.98 6.33 -0.74
N SER A 90 35.09 6.12 -1.72
CA SER A 90 35.24 6.63 -3.08
C SER A 90 33.91 7.15 -3.62
N THR A 91 33.93 8.35 -4.21
CA THR A 91 32.78 8.97 -4.87
C THR A 91 32.27 8.13 -6.04
N ASP A 92 33.17 7.45 -6.75
CA ASP A 92 32.82 6.62 -7.90
C ASP A 92 32.10 5.33 -7.46
N ALA A 93 32.51 4.76 -6.31
CA ALA A 93 31.83 3.62 -5.71
C ALA A 93 30.41 4.00 -5.28
N LEU A 94 30.24 5.17 -4.66
CA LEU A 94 28.92 5.67 -4.24
C LEU A 94 28.01 5.92 -5.45
N LEU A 95 28.51 6.60 -6.48
CA LEU A 95 27.74 6.92 -7.69
C LEU A 95 27.37 5.64 -8.47
N GLY A 96 28.28 4.66 -8.49
CA GLY A 96 28.06 3.34 -9.08
C GLY A 96 26.99 2.51 -8.36
N VAL A 97 26.95 2.59 -7.03
CA VAL A 97 25.89 1.95 -6.22
C VAL A 97 24.55 2.67 -6.43
N LEU A 98 24.54 4.01 -6.41
CA LEU A 98 23.33 4.81 -6.57
C LEU A 98 22.68 4.63 -7.95
N SER A 99 23.47 4.60 -9.02
CA SER A 99 22.97 4.39 -10.38
C SER A 99 22.35 2.99 -10.58
N ARG A 100 22.81 1.99 -9.81
CA ARG A 100 22.23 0.63 -9.79
C ARG A 100 20.99 0.52 -8.91
N LEU A 101 20.91 1.27 -7.80
CA LEU A 101 19.75 1.28 -6.90
C LEU A 101 18.51 1.92 -7.54
N ALA A 102 18.71 2.96 -8.36
CA ALA A 102 17.65 3.65 -9.09
C ALA A 102 17.95 3.65 -10.60
N PRO A 103 17.66 2.54 -11.32
CA PRO A 103 17.83 2.50 -12.76
C PRO A 103 16.78 3.40 -13.41
N PHE A 104 17.17 4.64 -13.72
CA PHE A 104 16.29 5.65 -14.30
C PHE A 104 15.85 5.33 -15.74
N GLU A 105 16.31 4.24 -16.34
CA GLU A 105 16.10 3.92 -17.76
C GLU A 105 14.96 2.93 -18.02
N ARG A 106 14.27 2.42 -17.00
CA ARG A 106 13.18 1.46 -17.20
C ARG A 106 11.89 2.13 -17.69
N GLY A 107 11.27 1.57 -18.74
CA GLY A 107 10.08 2.12 -19.38
C GLY A 107 8.79 1.99 -18.56
N ILE A 108 7.82 2.86 -18.84
CA ILE A 108 6.56 3.08 -18.09
C ILE A 108 5.55 1.92 -18.20
N TYR A 109 5.73 1.03 -19.19
CA TYR A 109 4.71 0.06 -19.61
C TYR A 109 5.28 -1.35 -19.82
N GLU A 110 6.38 -1.70 -19.16
CA GLU A 110 6.93 -3.06 -19.31
C GLU A 110 6.06 -4.10 -18.59
N ASP A 111 5.35 -3.71 -17.52
CA ASP A 111 4.54 -4.60 -16.69
C ASP A 111 3.05 -4.17 -16.66
N TYR A 112 2.12 -5.12 -16.76
CA TYR A 112 0.67 -4.88 -16.74
C TYR A 112 0.18 -4.70 -15.29
N VAL A 113 0.53 -3.57 -14.68
CA VAL A 113 0.23 -3.27 -13.27
C VAL A 113 -1.05 -2.46 -13.11
N ALA A 114 -1.84 -2.75 -12.07
CA ALA A 114 -3.05 -2.02 -11.71
C ALA A 114 -2.76 -0.62 -11.12
N ASN A 115 -2.12 0.24 -11.93
CA ASN A 115 -1.71 1.61 -11.63
C ASN A 115 -2.46 2.57 -12.59
N PHE A 116 -2.70 3.81 -12.15
CA PHE A 116 -3.38 4.85 -12.92
C PHE A 116 -2.79 5.04 -14.32
N TRP A 117 -1.46 5.05 -14.43
CA TRP A 117 -0.78 5.27 -15.72
C TRP A 117 -1.02 4.14 -16.71
N CYS A 118 -1.06 2.89 -16.23
CA CYS A 118 -1.26 1.71 -17.07
C CYS A 118 -2.73 1.59 -17.49
N THR A 119 -3.66 1.77 -16.54
CA THR A 119 -5.12 1.79 -16.79
C THR A 119 -5.50 2.89 -17.78
N SER A 120 -5.02 4.12 -17.58
CA SER A 120 -5.32 5.24 -18.48
C SER A 120 -4.65 5.11 -19.85
N SER A 121 -3.59 4.31 -19.99
CA SER A 121 -2.89 4.09 -21.27
C SER A 121 -3.73 3.36 -22.34
N VAL A 122 -4.80 2.67 -21.89
CA VAL A 122 -5.78 2.03 -22.77
C VAL A 122 -6.51 3.09 -23.61
N ILE A 123 -6.81 4.24 -23.00
CA ILE A 123 -7.57 5.35 -23.62
C ILE A 123 -6.60 6.43 -24.13
N ILE A 124 -5.64 6.84 -23.30
CA ILE A 124 -4.73 7.96 -23.55
C ILE A 124 -3.32 7.43 -23.80
N LYS A 125 -2.80 7.60 -25.01
CA LYS A 125 -1.42 7.20 -25.34
C LYS A 125 -0.40 8.22 -24.82
N TRP A 126 -0.12 8.21 -23.51
CA TRP A 126 0.78 9.16 -22.84
C TRP A 126 2.17 9.27 -23.48
N LYS A 127 2.76 8.16 -23.94
CA LYS A 127 4.06 8.14 -24.64
C LYS A 127 4.08 8.95 -25.94
N ARG A 128 2.91 9.17 -26.58
CA ARG A 128 2.79 10.01 -27.78
C ARG A 128 2.65 11.49 -27.42
N LEU A 129 2.15 11.79 -26.24
CA LEU A 129 1.81 13.15 -25.80
C LEU A 129 2.94 13.81 -25.00
N PHE A 130 3.72 13.04 -24.24
CA PHE A 130 4.72 13.58 -23.31
C PHE A 130 6.06 12.85 -23.38
N SER A 131 7.13 13.59 -23.06
CA SER A 131 8.46 13.02 -22.86
C SER A 131 8.51 12.16 -21.59
N VAL A 132 9.46 11.23 -21.53
CA VAL A 132 9.70 10.37 -20.36
C VAL A 132 10.01 11.20 -19.11
N HIS A 133 10.78 12.28 -19.25
CA HIS A 133 11.12 13.17 -18.14
C HIS A 133 9.91 13.90 -17.58
N SER A 134 9.05 14.46 -18.45
CA SER A 134 7.82 15.12 -18.05
C SER A 134 6.89 14.14 -17.33
N LEU A 135 6.77 12.90 -17.82
CA LEU A 135 5.89 11.90 -17.22
C LEU A 135 6.39 11.42 -15.85
N LYS A 136 7.72 11.31 -15.65
CA LYS A 136 8.31 11.09 -14.32
C LYS A 136 7.93 12.20 -13.35
N PHE A 137 8.05 13.46 -13.76
CA PHE A 137 7.70 14.59 -12.91
C PHE A 137 6.20 14.64 -12.57
N ILE A 138 5.33 14.40 -13.54
CA ILE A 138 3.87 14.36 -13.33
C ILE A 138 3.50 13.24 -12.35
N SER A 139 4.06 12.04 -12.53
CA SER A 139 3.80 10.89 -11.64
C SER A 139 4.31 11.11 -10.21
N LEU A 140 5.50 11.72 -10.05
CA LEU A 140 6.02 12.13 -8.75
C LEU A 140 5.09 13.14 -8.08
N THR A 141 4.66 14.15 -8.82
CA THR A 141 3.75 15.19 -8.32
C THR A 141 2.41 14.59 -7.91
N ALA A 142 1.81 13.73 -8.75
CA ALA A 142 0.56 13.05 -8.44
C ALA A 142 0.67 12.16 -7.18
N THR A 143 1.79 11.46 -7.02
CA THR A 143 2.07 10.63 -5.84
C THR A 143 2.18 11.47 -4.58
N VAL A 144 2.95 12.57 -4.63
CA VAL A 144 3.10 13.49 -3.49
C VAL A 144 1.75 14.10 -3.13
N LEU A 145 1.01 14.64 -4.11
CA LEU A 145 -0.31 15.23 -3.89
C LEU A 145 -1.29 14.23 -3.25
N THR A 146 -1.24 12.95 -3.63
CA THR A 146 -2.10 11.91 -3.04
C THR A 146 -1.66 11.52 -1.63
N CYS A 147 -0.35 11.56 -1.32
CA CYS A 147 0.18 11.34 0.03
C CYS A 147 -0.12 12.50 0.99
N LEU A 148 -0.18 13.74 0.49
CA LEU A 148 -0.28 14.95 1.31
C LEU A 148 -1.45 14.95 2.31
N PRO A 149 -2.71 14.62 1.94
CA PRO A 149 -3.82 14.62 2.90
C PRO A 149 -3.58 13.72 4.10
N SER A 150 -3.01 12.54 3.86
CA SER A 150 -2.68 11.59 4.92
C SER A 150 -1.53 12.09 5.81
N MET A 151 -0.50 12.71 5.21
CA MET A 151 0.60 13.31 5.94
C MET A 151 0.14 14.47 6.82
N VAL A 152 -0.68 15.38 6.27
CA VAL A 152 -1.22 16.54 7.00
C VAL A 152 -2.04 16.08 8.19
N GLN A 153 -2.94 15.11 8.00
CA GLN A 153 -3.73 14.56 9.10
C GLN A 153 -2.84 14.00 10.22
N GLN A 154 -1.75 13.28 9.89
CA GLN A 154 -0.82 12.74 10.89
C GLN A 154 0.04 13.79 11.59
N VAL A 155 0.43 14.85 10.89
CA VAL A 155 1.15 15.98 11.50
C VAL A 155 0.22 16.74 12.46
N MET A 156 -1.04 16.94 12.05
CA MET A 156 -2.04 17.64 12.86
C MET A 156 -2.40 16.84 14.12
N ALA A 157 -2.76 15.56 14.02
CA ALA A 157 -3.13 14.73 15.16
C ALA A 157 -2.43 13.35 15.08
N PRO A 158 -1.20 13.24 15.60
CA PRO A 158 -0.45 11.99 15.57
C PRO A 158 -1.13 10.96 16.47
N SER A 159 -1.63 9.87 15.87
CA SER A 159 -2.30 8.78 16.58
C SER A 159 -1.79 7.43 16.08
N SER A 160 -1.77 6.41 16.96
CA SER A 160 -1.30 5.07 16.60
C SER A 160 -2.15 4.43 15.50
N ARG A 161 -3.47 4.62 15.55
CA ARG A 161 -4.40 4.14 14.50
C ARG A 161 -4.23 4.93 13.21
N GLY A 162 -4.21 6.26 13.30
CA GLY A 162 -4.01 7.11 12.14
C GLY A 162 -2.66 6.86 11.46
N PHE A 163 -1.62 6.46 12.21
CA PHE A 163 -0.35 6.01 11.66
C PHE A 163 -0.48 4.77 10.77
N LEU A 164 -1.23 3.75 11.21
CA LEU A 164 -1.48 2.54 10.39
C LEU A 164 -2.27 2.87 9.12
N TYR A 165 -3.29 3.73 9.22
CA TYR A 165 -3.99 4.25 8.04
C TYR A 165 -3.08 5.11 7.15
N GLY A 166 -2.15 5.87 7.75
CA GLY A 166 -1.17 6.66 7.01
C GLY A 166 -0.19 5.80 6.22
N LEU A 167 0.29 4.70 6.81
CA LEU A 167 1.10 3.70 6.12
C LEU A 167 0.34 3.08 4.94
N LEU A 168 -0.93 2.77 5.13
CA LEU A 168 -1.80 2.21 4.10
C LEU A 168 -2.05 3.21 2.95
N ASN A 169 -2.40 4.45 3.28
CA ASN A 169 -2.69 5.50 2.30
C ASN A 169 -1.44 5.93 1.54
N SER A 170 -0.29 6.10 2.21
CA SER A 170 0.98 6.41 1.55
C SER A 170 1.42 5.29 0.59
N SER A 171 1.38 4.03 1.04
CA SER A 171 1.74 2.90 0.18
C SER A 171 0.80 2.73 -1.00
N PHE A 172 -0.51 2.96 -0.86
CA PHE A 172 -1.44 2.99 -1.99
C PHE A 172 -1.18 4.16 -2.94
N ALA A 173 -0.86 5.35 -2.43
CA ALA A 173 -0.54 6.49 -3.28
C ALA A 173 0.68 6.21 -4.18
N PHE A 174 1.76 5.64 -3.62
CA PHE A 174 2.89 5.18 -4.42
C PHE A 174 2.52 4.05 -5.39
N TYR A 175 1.71 3.07 -4.97
CA TYR A 175 1.29 1.98 -5.85
C TYR A 175 0.42 2.47 -7.03
N LEU A 176 -0.47 3.42 -6.79
CA LEU A 176 -1.46 3.89 -7.78
C LEU A 176 -0.94 5.00 -8.70
N PHE A 177 0.06 5.77 -8.29
CA PHE A 177 0.51 6.95 -9.04
C PHE A 177 2.03 7.02 -9.30
N SER A 178 2.85 6.12 -8.74
CA SER A 178 4.28 6.12 -9.04
C SER A 178 4.55 5.71 -10.50
N PHE A 179 5.66 6.21 -11.04
CA PHE A 179 6.13 5.96 -12.41
C PHE A 179 6.50 4.49 -12.65
N GLN A 180 7.20 3.90 -11.68
CA GLN A 180 7.69 2.53 -11.72
C GLN A 180 7.03 1.78 -10.58
N VAL A 181 6.10 0.89 -10.94
CA VAL A 181 5.45 -0.01 -10.00
C VAL A 181 5.48 -1.39 -10.62
N HIS A 182 5.86 -2.37 -9.81
CA HIS A 182 5.78 -3.77 -10.20
C HIS A 182 4.52 -4.41 -9.64
N GLU A 183 4.01 -5.45 -10.29
CA GLU A 183 2.87 -6.25 -9.84
C GLU A 183 3.05 -6.71 -8.39
N LYS A 184 4.29 -7.07 -8.00
CA LYS A 184 4.65 -7.49 -6.64
C LYS A 184 4.52 -6.41 -5.56
N SER A 185 4.45 -5.15 -5.95
CA SER A 185 4.46 -4.01 -5.02
C SER A 185 3.16 -3.85 -4.24
N ILE A 186 2.07 -4.51 -4.66
CA ILE A 186 0.80 -4.54 -3.89
C ILE A 186 0.98 -5.19 -2.51
N LEU A 187 2.05 -5.97 -2.30
CA LEU A 187 2.42 -6.47 -0.96
C LEU A 187 2.70 -5.33 0.03
N LEU A 188 3.13 -4.16 -0.45
CA LEU A 188 3.45 -3.03 0.41
C LEU A 188 2.19 -2.43 1.05
N PRO A 189 1.10 -2.11 0.32
CA PRO A 189 -0.19 -1.79 0.94
C PRO A 189 -0.83 -2.93 1.75
N LEU A 190 -0.61 -4.20 1.36
CA LEU A 190 -1.18 -5.34 2.07
C LEU A 190 -0.60 -5.51 3.49
N LEU A 191 0.65 -5.12 3.73
CA LEU A 191 1.28 -5.19 5.06
C LEU A 191 0.53 -4.34 6.11
N PRO A 192 0.36 -3.01 5.97
CA PRO A 192 -0.40 -2.21 6.93
C PRO A 192 -1.88 -2.61 6.96
N ALA A 193 -2.45 -3.07 5.83
CA ALA A 193 -3.81 -3.60 5.82
C ALA A 193 -3.95 -4.85 6.72
N SER A 194 -2.94 -5.73 6.73
CA SER A 194 -2.94 -6.92 7.59
C SER A 194 -2.87 -6.59 9.07
N LEU A 195 -2.17 -5.51 9.44
CA LEU A 195 -2.15 -5.00 10.82
C LEU A 195 -3.50 -4.42 11.23
N LEU A 196 -4.27 -3.89 10.28
CA LEU A 196 -5.63 -3.38 10.46
C LEU A 196 -6.71 -4.45 10.33
N ALA A 197 -6.35 -5.72 10.03
CA ALA A 197 -7.31 -6.79 9.77
C ALA A 197 -8.20 -7.13 10.96
N LEU A 198 -7.72 -6.91 12.19
CA LEU A 198 -8.50 -7.14 13.42
C LEU A 198 -9.60 -6.09 13.63
N GLU A 199 -9.38 -4.85 13.20
CA GLU A 199 -10.37 -3.79 13.30
C GLU A 199 -11.35 -3.85 12.13
N GLU A 200 -10.84 -4.09 10.91
CA GLU A 200 -11.60 -3.96 9.66
C GLU A 200 -11.58 -5.23 8.83
N ARG A 201 -12.29 -6.24 9.35
CA ARG A 201 -12.31 -7.58 8.76
C ARG A 201 -12.83 -7.61 7.32
N ARG A 202 -13.93 -6.89 7.02
CA ARG A 202 -14.57 -6.91 5.70
C ARG A 202 -13.73 -6.20 4.61
N PRO A 203 -13.27 -4.94 4.81
CA PRO A 203 -12.40 -4.29 3.83
C PRO A 203 -11.09 -5.05 3.62
N PHE A 204 -10.52 -5.64 4.68
CA PHE A 204 -9.31 -6.45 4.55
C PHE A 204 -9.52 -7.69 3.68
N LYS A 205 -10.60 -8.45 3.87
CA LYS A 205 -10.93 -9.60 3.00
C LYS A 205 -11.01 -9.18 1.53
N TRP A 206 -11.69 -8.06 1.28
CA TRP A 206 -11.85 -7.52 -0.05
C TRP A 206 -10.47 -7.22 -0.67
N LEU A 207 -9.63 -6.47 0.03
CA LEU A 207 -8.30 -6.12 -0.47
C LEU A 207 -7.42 -7.35 -0.70
N MET A 208 -7.44 -8.33 0.20
CA MET A 208 -6.68 -9.59 0.05
C MET A 208 -7.08 -10.35 -1.22
N PHE A 209 -8.39 -10.41 -1.52
CA PHE A 209 -8.88 -11.06 -2.74
C PHE A 209 -8.33 -10.39 -4.00
N TYR A 210 -8.49 -9.07 -4.15
CA TYR A 210 -8.02 -8.38 -5.38
C TYR A 210 -6.51 -8.22 -5.42
N GLY A 211 -5.84 -8.16 -4.27
CA GLY A 211 -4.38 -8.22 -4.18
C GLY A 211 -3.85 -9.52 -4.78
N LEU A 212 -4.45 -10.66 -4.41
CA LEU A 212 -4.10 -11.95 -4.99
C LEU A 212 -4.51 -12.05 -6.47
N PHE A 213 -5.72 -11.63 -6.83
CA PHE A 213 -6.20 -11.63 -8.22
C PHE A 213 -5.31 -10.79 -9.14
N SER A 214 -4.82 -9.64 -8.68
CA SER A 214 -3.91 -8.79 -9.48
C SER A 214 -2.58 -9.47 -9.81
N MET A 215 -2.14 -10.43 -9.00
CA MET A 215 -0.92 -11.22 -9.24
C MET A 215 -1.17 -12.51 -10.01
N PHE A 216 -2.42 -12.82 -10.37
CA PHE A 216 -2.75 -14.08 -11.02
C PHE A 216 -2.00 -14.29 -12.36
N PRO A 217 -1.93 -13.31 -13.29
CA PRO A 217 -1.18 -13.47 -14.54
C PRO A 217 0.31 -13.79 -14.31
N LEU A 218 0.92 -13.16 -13.30
CA LEU A 218 2.31 -13.41 -12.91
C LEU A 218 2.54 -14.84 -12.45
N LEU A 219 1.66 -15.32 -11.56
CA LEU A 219 1.74 -16.66 -10.99
C LEU A 219 1.48 -17.74 -12.04
N CYS A 220 0.64 -17.45 -13.05
CA CYS A 220 0.48 -18.30 -14.22
C CYS A 220 1.79 -18.41 -15.03
N ARG A 221 2.48 -17.29 -15.29
CA ARG A 221 3.79 -17.30 -15.99
C ARG A 221 4.85 -18.10 -15.23
N ASP A 222 4.81 -18.05 -13.90
CA ASP A 222 5.72 -18.82 -13.02
C ASP A 222 5.29 -20.28 -12.81
N LYS A 223 4.19 -20.74 -13.43
CA LYS A 223 3.60 -22.09 -13.26
C LYS A 223 3.20 -22.41 -11.82
N LEU A 224 2.79 -21.40 -11.04
CA LEU A 224 2.40 -21.48 -9.63
C LEU A 224 0.87 -21.44 -9.42
N VAL A 225 0.09 -21.95 -10.39
CA VAL A 225 -1.37 -21.93 -10.36
C VAL A 225 -1.95 -22.79 -9.22
N LEU A 226 -1.36 -23.95 -8.95
CA LEU A 226 -1.83 -24.83 -7.87
C LEU A 226 -1.64 -24.18 -6.47
N PRO A 227 -0.44 -23.67 -6.10
CA PRO A 227 -0.25 -22.91 -4.87
C PRO A 227 -1.19 -21.70 -4.72
N TYR A 228 -1.48 -21.00 -5.83
CA TYR A 228 -2.40 -19.86 -5.83
C TYR A 228 -3.80 -20.26 -5.31
N PHE A 229 -4.42 -21.28 -5.91
CA PHE A 229 -5.75 -21.72 -5.49
C PHE A 229 -5.74 -22.37 -4.10
N ALA A 230 -4.70 -23.13 -3.78
CA ALA A 230 -4.56 -23.76 -2.46
C ALA A 230 -4.46 -22.71 -1.33
N LEU A 231 -3.61 -21.69 -1.50
CA LEU A 231 -3.48 -20.60 -0.52
C LEU A 231 -4.73 -19.71 -0.47
N HIS A 232 -5.38 -19.48 -1.60
CA HIS A 232 -6.65 -18.75 -1.63
C HIS A 232 -7.74 -19.48 -0.84
N ALA A 233 -7.89 -20.80 -1.08
CA ALA A 233 -8.85 -21.64 -0.37
C ALA A 233 -8.52 -21.72 1.13
N LEU A 234 -7.24 -21.89 1.48
CA LEU A 234 -6.79 -21.89 2.87
C LEU A 234 -7.08 -20.56 3.56
N PHE A 235 -6.80 -19.43 2.91
CA PHE A 235 -7.11 -18.10 3.45
C PHE A 235 -8.61 -17.93 3.68
N MET A 236 -9.44 -18.33 2.72
CA MET A 236 -10.90 -18.28 2.87
C MET A 236 -11.40 -19.21 3.97
N LEU A 237 -10.81 -20.39 4.13
CA LEU A 237 -11.14 -21.33 5.21
C LEU A 237 -10.79 -20.73 6.57
N LEU A 238 -9.57 -20.21 6.76
CA LEU A 238 -9.14 -19.55 7.99
C LEU A 238 -9.98 -18.31 8.29
N TYR A 239 -10.35 -17.56 7.25
CA TYR A 239 -11.20 -16.38 7.39
C TYR A 239 -12.64 -16.75 7.77
N HIS A 240 -13.22 -17.83 7.26
CA HIS A 240 -14.60 -18.25 7.60
C HIS A 240 -14.66 -19.22 8.77
N ALA A 241 -13.51 -19.71 9.25
CA ALA A 241 -13.43 -20.53 10.44
C ALA A 241 -14.16 -19.81 11.57
N PRO A 242 -15.17 -20.44 12.19
CA PRO A 242 -15.83 -19.88 13.35
C PRO A 242 -14.79 -19.84 14.46
N CYS A 243 -14.11 -18.70 14.60
CA CYS A 243 -13.38 -18.39 15.82
C CYS A 243 -14.45 -18.32 16.91
N GLY A 244 -14.64 -19.45 17.60
CA GLY A 244 -15.46 -19.52 18.78
C GLY A 244 -14.84 -18.58 19.81
N HIS A 245 -15.38 -17.37 19.92
CA HIS A 245 -15.52 -16.57 21.15
C HIS A 245 -16.32 -15.29 20.83
N GLY A 246 -17.60 -15.31 21.20
CA GLY A 246 -18.17 -14.22 22.01
C GLY A 246 -18.54 -12.88 21.37
N GLY A 247 -18.88 -12.81 20.08
CA GLY A 247 -19.41 -11.59 19.47
C GLY A 247 -20.83 -11.75 18.94
N ARG A 248 -21.84 -11.81 19.82
CA ARG A 248 -23.24 -11.55 19.41
C ARG A 248 -23.28 -10.25 18.60
N PRO A 249 -23.98 -10.16 17.46
CA PRO A 249 -24.29 -8.86 16.87
C PRO A 249 -25.18 -8.10 17.86
N ARG A 250 -24.56 -7.20 18.64
CA ARG A 250 -25.26 -6.34 19.58
C ARG A 250 -25.88 -5.19 18.80
N ASN A 251 -27.20 -5.24 18.73
CA ASN A 251 -28.15 -4.20 18.32
C ASN A 251 -28.22 -3.90 16.82
N ALA A 252 -29.06 -4.68 16.12
CA ALA A 252 -29.84 -4.15 15.01
C ALA A 252 -30.73 -3.00 15.56
N ARG A 253 -30.32 -1.75 15.32
CA ARG A 253 -31.24 -0.61 15.43
C ARG A 253 -32.19 -0.67 14.21
N PRO A 254 -33.50 -0.45 14.39
CA PRO A 254 -34.44 -0.62 13.31
C PRO A 254 -34.37 0.55 12.31
N ASN A 255 -34.54 0.18 11.05
CA ASN A 255 -35.18 0.92 9.96
C ASN A 255 -34.73 2.35 9.69
N ASN A 256 -33.83 2.47 8.71
CA ASN A 256 -33.88 3.58 7.78
C ASN A 256 -33.88 2.98 6.36
N THR A 257 -35.03 2.97 5.68
CA THR A 257 -35.24 2.23 4.42
C THR A 257 -34.24 2.60 3.33
N LYS A 258 -33.73 3.84 3.30
CA LYS A 258 -32.66 4.27 2.38
C LYS A 258 -31.32 3.55 2.61
N PHE A 259 -31.01 3.15 3.84
CA PHE A 259 -29.77 2.46 4.18
C PHE A 259 -29.79 1.00 3.72
N ASP A 260 -30.95 0.34 3.80
CA ASP A 260 -31.12 -1.06 3.39
C ASP A 260 -31.01 -1.26 1.86
N TYR A 261 -31.53 -0.31 1.06
CA TYR A 261 -31.34 -0.33 -0.40
C TYR A 261 -29.86 -0.15 -0.78
N PHE A 262 -29.15 0.74 -0.09
CA PHE A 262 -27.74 1.01 -0.37
C PHE A 262 -26.83 -0.18 0.02
N ASP A 263 -27.11 -0.85 1.14
CA ASP A 263 -26.36 -2.04 1.56
C ASP A 263 -26.67 -3.27 0.69
N SER A 264 -27.93 -3.42 0.26
CA SER A 264 -28.34 -4.45 -0.70
C SER A 264 -27.69 -4.24 -2.06
N PHE A 265 -27.66 -2.99 -2.56
CA PHE A 265 -27.00 -2.65 -3.82
C PHE A 265 -25.49 -2.90 -3.77
N LYS A 266 -24.81 -2.53 -2.66
CA LYS A 266 -23.39 -2.84 -2.45
C LYS A 266 -23.13 -4.35 -2.44
N THR A 267 -23.99 -5.12 -1.79
CA THR A 267 -23.86 -6.59 -1.74
C THR A 267 -24.03 -7.20 -3.13
N PHE A 268 -25.01 -6.73 -3.90
CA PHE A 268 -25.21 -7.15 -5.28
C PHE A 268 -24.02 -6.80 -6.19
N MET A 269 -23.54 -5.55 -6.12
CA MET A 269 -22.36 -5.10 -6.87
C MET A 269 -21.12 -5.91 -6.52
N ASN A 270 -20.89 -6.18 -5.24
CA ASN A 270 -19.78 -7.04 -4.82
C ASN A 270 -19.92 -8.45 -5.39
N GLY A 271 -21.12 -9.04 -5.35
CA GLY A 271 -21.40 -10.35 -5.95
C GLY A 271 -21.08 -10.39 -7.44
N PHE A 272 -21.48 -9.35 -8.18
CA PHE A 272 -21.18 -9.22 -9.61
C PHE A 272 -19.67 -9.15 -9.88
N ILE A 273 -18.90 -8.39 -9.10
CA ILE A 273 -17.45 -8.27 -9.32
C ILE A 273 -16.71 -9.56 -8.93
N TYR A 274 -17.16 -10.28 -7.89
CA TYR A 274 -16.60 -11.61 -7.60
C TYR A 274 -16.90 -12.62 -8.71
N LEU A 275 -18.12 -12.59 -9.27
CA LEU A 275 -18.49 -13.43 -10.40
C LEU A 275 -17.65 -13.11 -11.64
N SER A 276 -17.44 -11.82 -11.96
CA SER A 276 -16.61 -11.42 -13.09
C SER A 276 -15.16 -11.85 -12.91
N SER A 277 -14.60 -11.73 -11.70
CA SER A 277 -13.29 -12.27 -11.37
C SER A 277 -13.24 -13.78 -11.58
N PHE A 278 -14.25 -14.53 -11.16
CA PHE A 278 -14.28 -15.99 -11.33
C PHE A 278 -14.33 -16.40 -12.81
N ILE A 279 -15.19 -15.75 -13.60
CA ILE A 279 -15.27 -15.95 -15.05
C ILE A 279 -13.91 -15.68 -15.70
N LEU A 280 -13.22 -14.61 -15.30
CA LEU A 280 -11.90 -14.27 -15.85
C LEU A 280 -10.83 -15.31 -15.51
N HIS A 281 -10.87 -15.95 -14.34
CA HIS A 281 -9.95 -17.07 -14.05
C HIS A 281 -10.20 -18.25 -15.01
N ILE A 282 -11.46 -18.58 -15.28
CA ILE A 282 -11.80 -19.66 -16.21
C ILE A 282 -11.30 -19.30 -17.61
N VAL A 283 -11.66 -18.11 -18.10
CA VAL A 283 -11.28 -17.64 -19.44
C VAL A 283 -9.76 -17.60 -19.60
N TYR A 284 -9.02 -17.09 -18.61
CA TYR A 284 -7.56 -17.01 -18.66
C TYR A 284 -6.88 -18.39 -18.71
N LEU A 285 -7.50 -19.42 -18.10
CA LEU A 285 -6.94 -20.78 -18.05
C LEU A 285 -7.34 -21.64 -19.25
N THR A 286 -8.50 -21.38 -19.87
CA THR A 286 -9.05 -22.23 -20.94
C THR A 286 -8.92 -21.63 -22.34
N MET A 287 -8.92 -20.31 -22.47
CA MET A 287 -8.93 -19.64 -23.77
C MET A 287 -7.57 -19.02 -24.10
N HIS A 288 -7.17 -19.14 -25.36
CA HIS A 288 -6.05 -18.36 -25.88
C HIS A 288 -6.49 -16.92 -26.17
N PRO A 289 -5.66 -15.91 -25.87
CA PRO A 289 -5.98 -14.53 -26.19
C PRO A 289 -6.06 -14.35 -27.72
N PRO A 290 -6.94 -13.46 -28.23
CA PRO A 290 -7.02 -13.19 -29.66
C PRO A 290 -5.68 -12.69 -30.22
N GLU A 291 -5.27 -13.17 -31.40
CA GLU A 291 -3.97 -12.81 -32.01
C GLU A 291 -3.80 -11.30 -32.21
N LYS A 292 -4.90 -10.56 -32.44
CA LYS A 292 -4.90 -9.09 -32.56
C LYS A 292 -4.59 -8.37 -31.24
N PHE A 293 -4.87 -9.00 -30.09
CA PHE A 293 -4.71 -8.42 -28.76
C PHE A 293 -4.16 -9.47 -27.76
N PRO A 294 -2.84 -9.74 -27.79
CA PRO A 294 -2.23 -10.81 -27.00
C PRO A 294 -2.32 -10.60 -25.49
N TYR A 295 -2.52 -9.37 -25.02
CA TYR A 295 -2.55 -9.00 -23.60
C TYR A 295 -3.92 -8.51 -23.10
N LEU A 296 -4.99 -8.89 -23.80
CA LEU A 296 -6.34 -8.43 -23.51
C LEU A 296 -6.80 -8.84 -22.10
N PHE A 297 -6.52 -10.08 -21.70
CA PHE A 297 -6.99 -10.60 -20.42
C PHE A 297 -6.26 -9.93 -19.25
N GLU A 298 -4.94 -9.73 -19.36
CA GLU A 298 -4.15 -8.96 -18.39
C GLU A 298 -4.68 -7.53 -18.25
N ALA A 299 -5.02 -6.88 -19.36
CA ALA A 299 -5.59 -5.55 -19.35
C ALA A 299 -6.95 -5.50 -18.63
N ILE A 300 -7.83 -6.47 -18.83
CA ILE A 300 -9.14 -6.52 -18.14
C ILE A 300 -8.95 -6.73 -16.63
N ILE A 301 -8.08 -7.66 -16.22
CA ILE A 301 -7.77 -7.92 -14.81
C ILE A 301 -7.22 -6.64 -14.16
N MET A 302 -6.28 -5.98 -14.83
CA MET A 302 -5.69 -4.72 -14.38
C MET A 302 -6.76 -3.63 -14.16
N LEU A 303 -7.66 -3.42 -15.12
CA LEU A 303 -8.71 -2.40 -15.03
C LEU A 303 -9.64 -2.64 -13.83
N ILE A 304 -10.07 -3.90 -13.64
CA ILE A 304 -10.91 -4.29 -12.50
C ILE A 304 -10.16 -4.04 -11.19
N CYS A 305 -8.94 -4.55 -11.06
CA CYS A 305 -8.12 -4.40 -9.85
C CYS A 305 -7.83 -2.92 -9.53
N PHE A 306 -7.49 -2.10 -10.53
CA PHE A 306 -7.21 -0.68 -10.34
C PHE A 306 -8.43 0.04 -9.75
N TYR A 307 -9.62 -0.20 -10.30
CA TYR A 307 -10.85 0.39 -9.78
C TYR A 307 -11.10 -0.01 -8.31
N GLN A 308 -10.91 -1.29 -7.96
CA GLN A 308 -11.05 -1.74 -6.58
C GLN A 308 -10.03 -1.11 -5.63
N PHE A 309 -8.76 -1.02 -6.04
CA PHE A 309 -7.72 -0.41 -5.23
C PHE A 309 -7.92 1.10 -5.06
N ALA A 310 -8.38 1.81 -6.09
CA ALA A 310 -8.69 3.23 -6.01
C ALA A 310 -9.88 3.50 -5.05
N LEU A 311 -10.96 2.71 -5.14
CA LEU A 311 -12.07 2.80 -4.19
C LEU A 311 -11.64 2.52 -2.75
N PHE A 312 -10.80 1.51 -2.56
CA PHE A 312 -10.29 1.16 -1.24
C PHE A 312 -9.40 2.28 -0.68
N ALA A 313 -8.48 2.82 -1.48
CA ALA A 313 -7.60 3.93 -1.08
C ALA A 313 -8.39 5.21 -0.74
N PHE A 314 -9.48 5.48 -1.47
CA PHE A 314 -10.38 6.59 -1.15
C PHE A 314 -11.09 6.35 0.19
N TYR A 315 -11.65 5.16 0.40
CA TYR A 315 -12.31 4.77 1.66
C TYR A 315 -11.37 4.92 2.86
N THR A 316 -10.12 4.47 2.76
CA THR A 316 -9.15 4.55 3.85
C THR A 316 -8.65 5.97 4.11
N ASN A 317 -8.63 6.85 3.10
CA ASN A 317 -8.36 8.27 3.29
C ASN A 317 -9.49 8.95 4.06
N VAL A 318 -10.75 8.78 3.62
CA VAL A 318 -11.92 9.35 4.32
C VAL A 318 -11.95 8.89 5.78
N LYS A 319 -11.68 7.61 6.01
CA LYS A 319 -11.65 7.04 7.36
C LYS A 319 -10.52 7.56 8.23
N GLN A 320 -9.34 7.81 7.65
CA GLN A 320 -8.24 8.43 8.38
C GLN A 320 -8.63 9.83 8.87
N TRP A 321 -9.35 10.60 8.05
CA TRP A 321 -9.82 11.94 8.40
C TRP A 321 -10.95 11.92 9.43
N SER A 322 -11.87 10.95 9.38
CA SER A 322 -12.91 10.83 10.41
C SER A 322 -12.33 10.53 11.80
N LEU A 323 -11.12 9.97 11.90
CA LEU A 323 -10.43 9.79 13.19
C LEU A 323 -9.99 11.13 13.80
N LEU A 324 -9.67 12.13 12.97
CA LEU A 324 -9.33 13.49 13.42
C LEU A 324 -10.53 14.16 14.07
N GLU A 325 -11.69 14.13 13.42
CA GLU A 325 -12.94 14.73 13.93
C GLU A 325 -13.32 14.16 15.31
N HIS A 326 -13.21 12.84 15.49
CA HIS A 326 -13.45 12.22 16.79
C HIS A 326 -12.46 12.66 17.87
N SER A 327 -11.18 12.90 17.51
CA SER A 327 -10.18 13.34 18.49
C SER A 327 -10.37 14.80 18.89
N THR A 328 -10.76 15.68 17.97
CA THR A 328 -11.07 17.08 18.28
C THR A 328 -12.29 17.22 19.20
N THR A 329 -13.35 16.43 18.97
CA THR A 329 -14.54 16.45 19.84
C THR A 329 -14.26 15.94 21.26
N GLU A 330 -13.37 14.95 21.41
CA GLU A 330 -12.96 14.45 22.73
C GLU A 330 -12.08 15.46 23.48
N GLU A 331 -11.22 16.21 22.79
CA GLU A 331 -10.43 17.29 23.40
C GLU A 331 -11.33 18.45 23.87
N GLU A 332 -12.32 18.87 23.06
CA GLU A 332 -13.29 19.90 23.45
C GLU A 332 -14.10 19.50 24.69
N LYS A 333 -14.53 18.23 24.79
CA LYS A 333 -15.26 17.73 25.97
C LYS A 333 -14.43 17.65 27.25
N LYS A 334 -13.10 17.66 27.18
CA LYS A 334 -12.22 17.67 28.37
C LYS A 334 -11.91 19.07 28.88
N LEU A 335 -12.18 20.09 28.05
CA LEU A 335 -11.97 21.50 28.37
C LEU A 335 -13.21 22.19 28.94
N ILE A 336 -14.37 21.54 28.84
CA ILE A 336 -15.65 21.89 29.48
C ILE A 336 -15.79 21.04 30.75
#